data_AF-A0A0M4LFM2-F1
#
_entry.id   AF-A0A0M4LFM2-F1
#
_cell.length_a   1.000
_cell.length_b   1.000
_cell.length_c   1.000
_cell.angle_alpha   90.00
_cell.angle_beta   90.00
_cell.angle_gamma   90.00
#
_symmetry.space_group_name_H-M   'P 1'
#
loop_
_entity.id
_entity.type
_entity.pdbx_description
1 polymer ?
#
loop_
_entity_poly.entity_id
_entity_poly.type
_entity_poly.pdbx_seq_one_letter_code
_entity_poly.pdbx_strand_id
1 'polypeptide(L)'
;MDKEVRPKHKICHYYVYCKKIYRKIFFVVVASFLCLFFVYCFFMKKGPHFFSTEEVVQQEQIPLDIPTFDFPVYCKEVAASVVPDMRYEVYQRCFYLEGEAYFVIRAMWDKISEESKKKCIKMIRPGDGNYFLLQDCLINAKSGNRSTNRNYF
;
A
#
# COMPACT_ATOMS: atom_id res chain seq x y z
N MET A 1 -51.04 23.98 -38.23
CA MET A 1 -50.11 24.85 -37.49
C MET A 1 -50.72 25.07 -36.12
N ASP A 2 -50.30 24.30 -35.12
CA ASP A 2 -50.67 24.57 -33.72
C ASP A 2 -49.39 24.49 -32.89
N LYS A 3 -48.83 25.67 -32.59
CA LYS A 3 -47.76 25.79 -31.59
C LYS A 3 -48.44 25.90 -30.24
N GLU A 4 -48.46 24.79 -29.51
CA GLU A 4 -48.88 24.75 -28.11
C GLU A 4 -47.92 25.62 -27.28
N VAL A 5 -48.37 26.84 -26.95
CA VAL A 5 -47.65 27.79 -26.11
C VAL A 5 -47.71 27.27 -24.66
N ARG A 6 -46.69 26.53 -24.24
CA ARG A 6 -46.53 26.15 -22.82
C ARG A 6 -46.35 27.39 -21.94
N PRO A 7 -47.08 27.52 -20.82
CA PRO A 7 -47.05 28.71 -19.99
C PRO A 7 -45.72 28.83 -19.21
N LYS A 8 -44.84 29.74 -19.64
CA LYS A 8 -43.55 30.10 -19.01
C LYS A 8 -43.67 30.42 -17.50
N HIS A 9 -44.85 30.87 -17.05
CA HIS A 9 -45.09 31.28 -15.67
C HIS A 9 -45.00 30.13 -14.64
N LYS A 10 -45.34 28.89 -15.03
CA LYS A 10 -45.29 27.73 -14.12
C LYS A 10 -43.85 27.27 -13.83
N ILE A 11 -42.93 27.49 -14.77
CA ILE A 11 -41.53 27.05 -14.69
C ILE A 11 -40.74 27.90 -13.68
N CYS A 12 -40.95 29.22 -13.66
CA CYS A 12 -40.29 30.12 -12.70
C CYS A 12 -40.73 29.86 -11.25
N HIS A 13 -42.02 29.62 -11.02
CA HIS A 13 -42.53 29.30 -9.68
C HIS A 13 -41.98 27.96 -9.17
N TYR A 14 -41.89 26.95 -10.04
CA TYR A 14 -41.29 25.66 -9.71
C TYR A 14 -39.81 25.79 -9.31
N TYR A 15 -39.01 26.56 -10.06
CA TYR A 15 -37.59 26.75 -9.74
C TYR A 15 -37.38 27.47 -8.39
N VAL A 16 -38.14 28.53 -8.10
CA VAL A 16 -38.05 29.25 -6.82
C VAL A 16 -38.49 28.37 -5.65
N TYR A 17 -39.53 27.56 -5.85
CA TYR A 17 -40.02 26.60 -4.86
C TYR A 17 -38.99 25.48 -4.60
N CYS A 18 -38.46 24.86 -5.66
CA CYS A 18 -37.41 23.84 -5.58
C CYS A 18 -36.13 24.38 -4.94
N LYS A 19 -35.72 25.62 -5.22
CA LYS A 19 -34.53 26.24 -4.60
C LYS A 19 -34.71 26.44 -3.10
N LYS A 20 -35.91 26.84 -2.65
CA LYS A 20 -36.22 26.96 -1.21
C LYS A 20 -36.25 25.61 -0.52
N ILE A 21 -36.82 24.59 -1.14
CA ILE A 21 -36.85 23.22 -0.61
C ILE A 21 -35.46 22.63 -0.56
N TYR A 22 -34.68 22.73 -1.65
CA TYR A 22 -33.31 22.22 -1.71
C TYR A 22 -32.43 22.88 -0.65
N ARG A 23 -32.56 24.19 -0.43
CA ARG A 23 -31.82 24.88 0.64
C ARG A 23 -32.17 24.31 2.02
N LYS A 24 -33.45 24.05 2.30
CA LYS A 24 -33.88 23.44 3.57
C LYS A 24 -33.36 22.01 3.72
N ILE A 25 -33.46 21.19 2.67
CA ILE A 25 -32.95 19.82 2.66
C ILE A 25 -31.43 19.80 2.84
N PHE A 26 -30.71 20.68 2.13
CA PHE A 26 -29.27 20.81 2.23
C PHE A 26 -28.83 21.14 3.67
N PHE A 27 -29.51 22.09 4.34
CA PHE A 27 -29.23 22.39 5.75
C PHE A 27 -29.49 21.20 6.67
N VAL A 28 -30.58 20.46 6.47
CA VAL A 28 -30.89 19.28 7.28
C VAL A 28 -29.87 18.16 7.07
N VAL A 29 -29.46 17.93 5.82
CA VAL A 29 -28.48 16.90 5.46
C VAL A 29 -27.10 17.25 6.03
N VAL A 30 -26.62 18.49 5.85
CA VAL A 30 -25.34 18.95 6.39
C VAL A 30 -25.34 18.90 7.91
N ALA A 31 -26.41 19.37 8.57
CA ALA A 31 -26.53 19.29 10.02
C ALA A 31 -26.51 17.84 10.53
N SER A 32 -27.19 16.92 9.84
CA SER A 32 -27.19 15.49 10.16
C SER A 32 -25.79 14.89 10.04
N PHE A 33 -25.06 15.17 8.95
CA PHE A 33 -23.69 14.69 8.77
C PHE A 33 -22.73 15.23 9.84
N LEU A 34 -22.86 16.52 10.20
CA LEU A 34 -22.05 17.11 11.27
C LEU A 34 -22.36 16.46 12.62
N CYS A 35 -23.64 16.23 12.95
CA CYS A 35 -24.03 15.53 14.17
C CYS A 35 -23.45 14.11 14.22
N LEU A 36 -23.56 13.34 13.13
CA LEU A 36 -22.99 11.99 13.06
C LEU A 36 -21.47 12.01 13.22
N PHE A 37 -20.79 12.99 12.61
CA PHE A 37 -19.35 13.17 12.74
C PHE A 37 -18.93 13.51 14.19
N PHE A 38 -19.64 14.43 14.84
CA PHE A 38 -19.37 14.77 16.26
C PHE A 38 -19.62 13.59 17.19
N VAL A 39 -20.70 12.84 16.97
CA VAL A 39 -21.02 11.62 17.71
C VAL A 39 -19.93 10.58 17.50
N TYR A 40 -19.50 10.34 16.26
CA TYR A 40 -18.40 9.44 15.92
C TYR A 40 -17.10 9.85 16.61
N CYS A 41 -16.69 11.12 16.55
CA CYS A 41 -15.49 11.61 17.23
C CYS A 41 -15.58 11.47 18.77
N PHE A 42 -16.78 11.62 19.35
CA PHE A 42 -16.99 11.44 20.79
C PHE A 42 -16.90 9.96 21.19
N PHE A 43 -17.42 9.05 20.36
CA PHE A 43 -17.28 7.61 20.56
C PHE A 43 -15.85 7.12 20.33
N MET A 44 -15.11 7.68 19.37
CA MET A 44 -13.67 7.39 19.20
C MET A 44 -12.84 7.90 20.37
N LYS A 45 -13.22 9.03 20.99
CA LYS A 45 -12.60 9.49 22.26
C LYS A 45 -13.00 8.65 23.47
N LYS A 46 -14.09 7.90 23.40
CA LYS A 46 -14.54 6.91 24.40
C LYS A 46 -14.40 5.49 23.86
N GLY A 47 -13.28 5.20 23.18
CA GLY A 47 -12.85 3.83 23.02
C GLY A 47 -12.71 3.16 24.39
N PRO A 48 -12.96 1.85 24.51
CA PRO A 48 -12.67 1.15 25.74
C PRO A 48 -11.20 1.37 26.08
N HIS A 49 -10.84 1.30 27.36
CA HIS A 49 -9.47 1.19 27.87
C HIS A 49 -8.73 -0.09 27.37
N PHE A 50 -9.05 -0.55 26.16
CA PHE A 50 -8.54 -1.70 25.42
C PHE A 50 -7.95 -1.28 24.07
N PHE A 51 -7.50 -0.03 23.93
CA PHE A 51 -6.35 0.18 23.06
C PHE A 51 -5.16 -0.39 23.82
N SER A 52 -5.03 -1.72 23.75
CA SER A 52 -3.74 -2.35 23.90
C SER A 52 -2.86 -1.53 22.98
N THR A 53 -1.92 -0.80 23.56
CA THR A 53 -0.65 -0.58 22.92
C THR A 53 -0.21 -1.99 22.54
N GLU A 54 -0.65 -2.48 21.38
CA GLU A 54 0.30 -3.16 20.54
C GLU A 54 1.31 -2.06 20.33
N GLU A 55 2.32 -2.07 21.20
CA GLU A 55 3.62 -1.58 20.85
C GLU A 55 3.79 -2.20 19.47
N VAL A 56 3.55 -1.39 18.43
CA VAL A 56 4.40 -1.45 17.27
C VAL A 56 5.74 -1.24 17.93
N VAL A 57 6.37 -2.36 18.31
CA VAL A 57 7.74 -2.43 18.76
C VAL A 57 8.41 -1.65 17.67
N GLN A 58 8.74 -0.39 17.95
CA GLN A 58 9.64 0.37 17.13
C GLN A 58 10.91 -0.41 17.31
N GLN A 59 11.06 -1.42 16.45
CA GLN A 59 12.20 -2.28 16.42
C GLN A 59 13.32 -1.30 16.23
N GLU A 60 14.07 -1.16 17.33
CA GLU A 60 15.20 -0.29 17.53
C GLU A 60 15.89 -0.12 16.19
N GLN A 61 16.22 1.13 15.85
CA GLN A 61 16.99 1.44 14.66
C GLN A 61 18.41 0.90 14.87
N ILE A 62 18.52 -0.43 14.95
CA ILE A 62 19.72 -1.21 14.84
C ILE A 62 20.32 -0.72 13.53
N PRO A 63 21.60 -0.32 13.49
CA PRO A 63 22.28 -0.03 12.24
C PRO A 63 22.20 -1.31 11.39
N LEU A 64 21.20 -1.36 10.52
CA LEU A 64 20.93 -2.50 9.67
C LEU A 64 22.02 -2.46 8.61
N ASP A 65 23.05 -3.28 8.79
CA ASP A 65 24.08 -3.57 7.78
C ASP A 65 23.53 -4.41 6.61
N ILE A 66 22.21 -4.31 6.37
CA ILE A 66 21.56 -4.94 5.23
C ILE A 66 21.95 -4.10 4.00
N PRO A 67 22.47 -4.71 2.93
CA PRO A 67 22.81 -3.97 1.72
C PRO A 67 21.59 -3.23 1.16
N THR A 68 21.83 -2.04 0.64
CA THR A 68 20.82 -1.24 -0.04
C THR A 68 20.83 -1.60 -1.52
N PHE A 69 19.66 -1.98 -2.04
CA PHE A 69 19.45 -2.24 -3.46
C PHE A 69 18.47 -1.22 -4.03
N ASP A 70 18.71 -0.74 -5.24
CA ASP A 70 17.78 0.13 -5.97
C ASP A 70 16.69 -0.72 -6.66
N PHE A 71 15.83 -1.31 -5.84
CA PHE A 71 14.71 -2.11 -6.34
C PHE A 71 13.70 -1.31 -7.20
N PRO A 72 13.52 0.03 -7.05
CA PRO A 72 12.75 0.82 -8.01
C PRO A 72 13.31 0.75 -9.44
N VAL A 73 14.63 0.81 -9.61
CA VAL A 73 15.28 0.67 -10.92
C VAL A 73 15.11 -0.76 -11.43
N TYR A 74 15.40 -1.76 -10.60
CA TYR A 74 15.21 -3.17 -10.96
C TYR A 74 13.76 -3.46 -11.42
N CYS A 75 12.76 -2.99 -10.69
CA CYS A 75 11.36 -3.22 -11.07
C CYS A 75 10.95 -2.48 -12.34
N LYS A 76 11.58 -1.34 -12.66
CA LYS A 76 11.40 -0.69 -13.97
C LYS A 76 11.99 -1.53 -15.10
N GLU A 77 13.16 -2.12 -14.89
CA GLU A 77 13.79 -3.02 -15.88
C GLU A 77 12.95 -4.28 -16.11
N VAL A 78 12.45 -4.90 -15.04
CA VAL A 78 11.53 -6.04 -15.12
C VAL A 78 10.26 -5.66 -15.88
N ALA A 79 9.65 -4.52 -15.55
CA ALA A 79 8.47 -4.03 -16.26
C ALA A 79 8.77 -3.67 -17.73
N ALA A 80 9.97 -3.23 -18.08
CA ALA A 80 10.34 -2.91 -19.45
C ALA A 80 10.35 -4.14 -20.37
N SER A 81 10.53 -5.35 -19.81
CA SER A 81 10.54 -6.62 -20.54
C SER A 81 9.16 -7.12 -20.99
N VAL A 82 8.08 -6.55 -20.45
CA VAL A 82 6.70 -6.97 -20.77
C VAL A 82 6.01 -6.02 -21.76
N VAL A 83 4.88 -6.48 -22.31
CA VAL A 83 4.04 -5.67 -23.20
C VAL A 83 3.61 -4.36 -22.52
N PRO A 84 3.51 -3.23 -23.26
CA PRO A 84 3.24 -1.90 -22.69
C PRO A 84 2.05 -1.83 -21.73
N ASP A 85 0.97 -2.55 -22.05
CA ASP A 85 -0.27 -2.58 -21.27
C ASP A 85 -0.10 -3.19 -19.87
N MET A 86 0.83 -4.14 -19.73
CA MET A 86 1.09 -4.87 -18.48
C MET A 86 2.16 -4.19 -17.61
N ARG A 87 2.87 -3.17 -18.12
CA ARG A 87 4.04 -2.59 -17.44
C ARG A 87 3.73 -2.05 -16.05
N TYR A 88 2.60 -1.38 -15.90
CA TYR A 88 2.19 -0.80 -14.62
C TYR A 88 1.93 -1.89 -13.58
N GLU A 89 1.16 -2.91 -13.95
CA GLU A 89 0.84 -4.02 -13.04
C GLU A 89 2.09 -4.79 -12.63
N VAL A 90 2.97 -5.12 -13.59
CA VAL A 90 4.22 -5.82 -13.33
C VAL A 90 5.15 -5.00 -12.44
N TYR A 91 5.26 -3.69 -12.68
CA TYR A 91 6.04 -2.80 -11.82
C TYR A 91 5.51 -2.79 -10.37
N GLN A 92 4.20 -2.60 -10.19
CA GLN A 92 3.57 -2.55 -8.87
C GLN A 92 3.76 -3.87 -8.11
N ARG A 93 3.57 -5.00 -8.81
CA ARG A 93 3.76 -6.32 -8.24
C ARG A 93 5.21 -6.58 -7.86
N CYS A 94 6.16 -6.23 -8.72
CA CYS A 94 7.59 -6.33 -8.42
C CYS A 94 7.95 -5.50 -7.19
N PHE A 95 7.52 -4.24 -7.15
CA PHE A 95 7.80 -3.32 -6.04
C PHE A 95 7.28 -3.86 -4.71
N TYR A 96 6.07 -4.40 -4.71
CA TYR A 96 5.47 -5.04 -3.54
C TYR A 96 6.29 -6.25 -3.06
N LEU A 97 6.65 -7.16 -3.97
CA LEU A 97 7.41 -8.37 -3.63
C LEU A 97 8.82 -8.05 -3.12
N GLU A 98 9.50 -7.07 -3.71
CA GLU A 98 10.81 -6.61 -3.24
C GLU A 98 10.72 -6.01 -1.83
N GLY A 99 9.66 -5.24 -1.55
CA GLY A 99 9.37 -4.73 -0.22
C GLY A 99 9.14 -5.86 0.80
N GLU A 100 8.31 -6.84 0.45
CA GLU A 100 8.07 -8.03 1.29
C GLU A 100 9.37 -8.81 1.56
N ALA A 101 10.19 -9.02 0.53
CA ALA A 101 11.48 -9.69 0.66
C ALA A 101 12.40 -8.95 1.65
N TYR A 102 12.47 -7.61 1.56
CA TYR A 102 13.22 -6.79 2.51
C TYR A 102 12.73 -6.98 3.96
N PHE A 103 11.41 -6.96 4.19
CA PHE A 103 10.86 -7.15 5.53
C PHE A 103 11.16 -8.54 6.09
N VAL A 104 11.07 -9.58 5.26
CA VAL A 104 11.43 -10.94 5.67
C VAL A 104 12.91 -11.02 6.03
N ILE A 105 13.79 -10.48 5.19
CA ILE A 105 15.24 -10.42 5.46
C ILE A 105 15.50 -9.72 6.79
N ARG A 106 14.90 -8.55 7.02
CA ARG A 106 15.01 -7.80 8.27
C ARG A 106 14.58 -8.62 9.48
N ALA A 107 13.47 -9.35 9.39
CA ALA A 107 12.96 -10.18 10.49
C ALA A 107 13.85 -11.39 10.84
N MET A 108 14.65 -11.87 9.87
CA MET A 108 15.58 -13.00 10.07
C MET A 108 17.04 -12.58 10.17
N TRP A 109 17.39 -11.31 9.95
CA TRP A 109 18.76 -10.84 9.81
C TRP A 109 19.64 -11.23 10.99
N ASP A 110 19.20 -10.96 12.21
CA ASP A 110 19.97 -11.24 13.43
C ASP A 110 20.05 -12.73 13.77
N LYS A 111 19.21 -13.56 13.14
CA LYS A 111 19.17 -15.02 13.33
C LYS A 111 20.13 -15.75 12.39
N ILE A 112 20.78 -15.04 11.47
CA ILE A 112 21.68 -15.61 10.48
C ILE A 112 23.12 -15.34 10.89
N SER A 113 24.01 -16.31 10.69
CA SER A 113 25.42 -16.14 10.96
C SER A 113 26.06 -15.07 10.05
N GLU A 114 26.98 -14.28 10.61
CA GLU A 114 27.73 -13.25 9.86
C GLU A 114 28.47 -13.81 8.64
N GLU A 115 28.95 -15.05 8.72
CA GLU A 115 29.58 -15.74 7.58
C GLU A 115 28.58 -15.97 6.43
N SER A 116 27.35 -16.39 6.74
CA SER A 116 26.30 -16.59 5.74
C SER A 116 25.87 -15.27 5.12
N LYS A 117 25.74 -14.20 5.92
CA LYS A 117 25.46 -12.85 5.42
C LYS A 117 26.51 -12.42 4.41
N LYS A 118 27.80 -12.48 4.79
CA LYS A 118 28.93 -12.12 3.91
C LYS A 118 28.97 -12.97 2.64
N LYS A 119 28.71 -14.27 2.74
CA LYS A 119 28.65 -15.17 1.57
C LYS A 119 27.53 -14.78 0.60
N CYS A 120 26.33 -14.53 1.11
CA CYS A 120 25.19 -14.15 0.29
C CYS A 120 25.35 -12.76 -0.34
N ILE A 121 25.83 -11.78 0.43
CA ILE A 121 26.14 -10.44 -0.09
C ILE A 121 27.20 -10.54 -1.20
N LYS A 122 28.22 -11.38 -1.05
CA LYS A 122 29.27 -11.56 -2.09
C LYS A 122 28.76 -12.28 -3.35
N MET A 123 27.78 -13.17 -3.22
CA MET A 123 27.16 -13.83 -4.37
C MET A 123 26.33 -12.87 -5.23
N ILE A 124 25.79 -11.83 -4.60
CA ILE A 124 24.98 -10.82 -5.25
C ILE A 124 25.92 -9.71 -5.73
N ARG A 125 25.93 -9.44 -7.04
CA ARG A 125 26.79 -8.37 -7.57
C ARG A 125 26.33 -7.01 -7.04
N PRO A 126 27.23 -6.14 -6.56
CA PRO A 126 26.90 -4.75 -6.30
C PRO A 126 26.50 -4.08 -7.62
N GLY A 127 25.23 -3.69 -7.74
CA GLY A 127 24.66 -3.07 -8.94
C GLY A 127 23.43 -3.79 -9.49
N ASP A 128 23.46 -5.13 -9.52
CA ASP A 128 22.40 -5.97 -10.12
C ASP A 128 21.62 -6.78 -9.07
N GLY A 129 21.91 -6.55 -7.80
CA GLY A 129 21.27 -7.24 -6.70
C GLY A 129 19.86 -6.74 -6.41
N ASN A 130 19.00 -7.66 -5.97
CA ASN A 130 17.67 -7.36 -5.48
C ASN A 130 17.41 -8.11 -4.17
N TYR A 131 16.40 -7.69 -3.42
CA TYR A 131 16.09 -8.28 -2.12
C TYR A 131 15.60 -9.71 -2.25
N PHE A 132 14.96 -10.07 -3.37
CA PHE A 132 14.52 -11.45 -3.63
C PHE A 132 15.68 -12.45 -3.67
N LEU A 133 16.77 -12.11 -4.39
CA LEU A 133 17.98 -12.93 -4.46
C LEU A 133 18.68 -13.06 -3.11
N LEU A 134 18.72 -11.96 -2.34
CA LEU A 134 19.29 -11.97 -1.00
C LEU A 134 18.46 -12.85 -0.07
N GLN A 135 17.14 -12.71 -0.10
CA GLN A 135 16.23 -13.51 0.69
C GLN A 135 16.41 -15.01 0.41
N ASP A 136 16.43 -15.43 -0.87
CA ASP A 136 16.58 -16.84 -1.22
C ASP A 136 17.93 -17.40 -0.75
N CYS A 137 19.03 -16.66 -0.96
CA CYS A 137 20.34 -17.09 -0.48
C CYS A 137 20.37 -17.27 1.04
N LEU A 138 19.79 -16.31 1.78
CA LEU A 138 19.76 -16.34 3.23
C LEU A 138 18.86 -17.47 3.79
N ILE A 139 17.73 -17.75 3.14
CA ILE A 139 16.87 -18.90 3.47
C ILE A 139 17.62 -20.22 3.24
N ASN A 140 18.32 -20.34 2.12
CA ASN A 140 19.10 -21.53 1.78
C ASN A 140 20.31 -21.71 2.72
N ALA A 141 20.94 -20.62 3.15
CA ALA A 141 22.02 -20.67 4.15
C ALA A 141 21.50 -21.08 5.54
N LYS A 142 20.36 -20.53 5.97
CA LYS A 142 19.73 -20.85 7.26
C LYS A 142 19.24 -22.30 7.35
N SER A 143 18.72 -22.84 6.25
CA SER A 143 18.16 -24.20 6.18
C SER A 143 19.22 -25.31 6.08
N GLY A 144 20.50 -24.97 5.90
CA GLY A 144 21.63 -25.88 5.95
C GLY A 144 21.55 -27.02 4.93
N ASN A 145 22.23 -26.90 3.79
CA ASN A 145 22.55 -28.05 2.93
C ASN A 145 21.37 -28.96 2.53
N ARG A 146 20.20 -28.40 2.20
CA ARG A 146 19.20 -29.13 1.39
C ARG A 146 19.18 -28.56 -0.01
N SER A 147 20.16 -29.00 -0.78
CA SER A 147 20.06 -29.05 -2.24
C SER A 147 18.81 -29.84 -2.59
N THR A 148 17.74 -29.14 -2.90
CA THR A 148 16.66 -29.75 -3.68
C THR A 148 16.12 -28.66 -4.59
N ASN A 149 16.83 -28.51 -5.70
CA ASN A 149 16.29 -28.25 -7.02
C ASN A 149 14.93 -27.53 -7.01
N ARG A 150 14.93 -26.20 -6.85
CA ARG A 150 13.73 -25.41 -7.12
C ARG A 150 13.83 -24.96 -8.57
N ASN A 151 13.03 -25.59 -9.42
CA ASN A 151 12.89 -25.26 -10.82
C ASN A 151 12.53 -23.77 -10.95
N TYR A 152 13.39 -23.03 -11.66
CA TYR A 152 13.09 -21.69 -12.13
C TYR A 152 12.08 -21.83 -13.28
N PHE A 153 10.93 -21.18 -13.15
CA PHE A 153 9.99 -20.93 -14.25
C PHE A 153 10.30 -19.58 -14.88
#